data_AF-A0A1X7U3B3-F1
#
_entry.id   AF-A0A1X7U3B3-F1
#
_cell.length_a   1.000
_cell.length_b   1.000
_cell.length_c   1.000
_cell.angle_alpha   90.00
_cell.angle_beta   90.00
_cell.angle_gamma   90.00
#
_symmetry.space_group_name_H-M   'P 1'
#
loop_
_entity.id
_entity.type
_entity.pdbx_description
1 polymer ?
#
loop_
_entity_poly.entity_id
_entity_poly.type
_entity_poly.pdbx_seq_one_letter_code
_entity_poly.pdbx_strand_id
1 'polypeptide(L)'
;MMKGWTPLHNAARWGHSEAIECLLSTGKCDPLAKDNQGKTPLQLAKEAKQRGGTTTLPIFKKFGDIKSSHPIDSYVNVLLVGNPGAGKSTLSNVINETATGSIVLGSFRNVGGVVPCTAGIIPYKLQHRTLGNIILHDFAGHSEYYSSHSAVIENLLQGSGGVFLIVVNILEKEPVKQLHQWLTVVRNEAQKALNQCHVILIVSHVDETFTNPFERRRKKEGLKEIIVRERCDSIFLDCRKLGGSGVDSFFNKLSSACGSIRSTSGRNLSLYCHMMYGLLEERKENILTLSDVTFATEDNNDYNLSDKREDVLDALDSLHSTGLISVLKSEDKVWVVVNKGILLTEVNGILFAPETFKERVDIASNTGIVSVSRLTRLFPKYDPDMLICFLKNMELCQQMNDPSFLRMTNLHQLAVEEEEEGGTERRGEMLLFFPCLLSTDRPDEMTSQVYQFGWCLQCTSKHHFFPPRYFHVLSLRLAYKMAIPQEDDKLNRYCKFWKNGFYWSNGHGVGSLVEIVDESHNLSLLGGRDIKEVIEIKANVFNTDVTTIKL
;
A
#
# COMPACT_ATOMS: atom_id res chain seq x y z
N MET A 1 -7.06 43.31 18.35
CA MET A 1 -6.87 41.85 18.30
C MET A 1 -7.65 41.29 17.13
N MET A 2 -6.98 40.80 16.09
CA MET A 2 -7.62 40.25 14.89
C MET A 2 -8.44 39.02 15.27
N LYS A 3 -9.72 38.99 14.91
CA LYS A 3 -10.65 37.89 15.28
C LYS A 3 -10.35 36.56 14.57
N GLY A 4 -9.27 36.46 13.78
CA GLY A 4 -8.97 35.27 12.98
C GLY A 4 -9.93 35.08 11.79
N TRP A 5 -10.50 36.17 11.28
CA TRP A 5 -11.52 36.10 10.23
C TRP A 5 -10.92 35.90 8.84
N THR A 6 -11.39 34.89 8.13
CA THR A 6 -11.14 34.71 6.70
C THR A 6 -12.03 35.68 5.88
N PRO A 7 -11.72 35.92 4.59
CA PRO A 7 -12.62 36.65 3.70
C PRO A 7 -14.06 36.10 3.72
N LEU A 8 -14.20 34.78 3.85
CA LEU A 8 -15.49 34.10 3.93
C LEU A 8 -16.26 34.42 5.21
N HIS A 9 -15.58 34.60 6.36
CA HIS A 9 -16.23 35.07 7.60
C HIS A 9 -16.82 36.48 7.42
N ASN A 10 -16.09 37.37 6.73
CA ASN A 10 -16.58 38.71 6.43
C ASN A 10 -17.79 38.68 5.51
N ALA A 11 -17.70 37.95 4.39
CA ALA A 11 -18.80 37.83 3.44
C ALA A 11 -20.06 37.22 4.10
N ALA A 12 -19.88 36.21 4.95
CA ALA A 12 -20.96 35.58 5.71
C ALA A 12 -21.64 36.52 6.71
N ARG A 13 -20.86 37.31 7.45
CA ARG A 13 -21.39 38.27 8.43
C ARG A 13 -22.21 39.38 7.78
N TRP A 14 -21.82 39.82 6.59
CA TRP A 14 -22.48 40.91 5.86
C TRP A 14 -23.55 40.44 4.87
N GLY A 15 -23.69 39.11 4.69
CA GLY A 15 -24.73 38.54 3.82
C GLY A 15 -24.47 38.73 2.33
N HIS A 16 -23.21 38.85 1.90
CA HIS A 16 -22.84 39.03 0.50
C HIS A 16 -22.82 37.68 -0.23
N SER A 17 -23.97 37.25 -0.73
CA SER A 17 -24.16 35.95 -1.41
C SER A 17 -23.18 35.74 -2.57
N GLU A 18 -23.02 36.74 -3.43
CA GLU A 18 -22.16 36.68 -4.61
C GLU A 18 -20.68 36.57 -4.22
N ALA A 19 -20.27 37.29 -3.17
CA ALA A 19 -18.92 37.18 -2.64
C ALA A 19 -18.67 35.81 -1.98
N ILE A 20 -19.68 35.23 -1.31
CA ILE A 20 -19.59 33.88 -0.73
C ILE A 20 -19.44 32.85 -1.86
N GLU A 21 -20.26 32.92 -2.91
CA GLU A 21 -20.19 32.00 -4.06
C GLU A 21 -18.86 32.12 -4.79
N CYS A 22 -18.37 33.34 -5.04
CA CYS A 22 -17.07 33.56 -5.66
C CYS A 22 -15.92 33.04 -4.79
N LEU A 23 -15.94 33.29 -3.47
CA LEU A 23 -14.88 32.81 -2.58
C LEU A 23 -14.89 31.28 -2.46
N LEU A 24 -16.08 30.65 -2.44
CA LEU A 24 -16.21 29.19 -2.38
C LEU A 24 -15.87 28.53 -3.71
N SER A 25 -16.18 29.16 -4.86
CA SER A 25 -15.81 28.64 -6.18
C SER A 25 -14.31 28.61 -6.39
N THR A 26 -13.53 29.47 -5.70
CA THR A 26 -12.06 29.37 -5.74
C THR A 26 -11.50 28.11 -5.10
N GLY A 27 -12.29 27.38 -4.28
CA GLY A 27 -11.84 26.19 -3.56
C GLY A 27 -10.83 26.43 -2.43
N LYS A 28 -10.25 27.64 -2.33
CA LYS A 28 -9.21 28.00 -1.35
C LYS A 28 -9.78 28.43 0.01
N CYS A 29 -11.10 28.63 0.09
CA CYS A 29 -11.78 29.05 1.30
C CYS A 29 -12.52 27.87 1.94
N ASP A 30 -12.18 27.54 3.17
CA ASP A 30 -12.88 26.50 3.95
C ASP A 30 -14.16 27.09 4.59
N PRO A 31 -15.38 26.63 4.20
CA PRO A 31 -16.65 27.08 4.78
C PRO A 31 -16.83 26.67 6.25
N LEU A 32 -16.00 25.75 6.76
CA LEU A 32 -16.01 25.28 8.13
C LEU A 32 -14.85 25.82 8.96
N ALA A 33 -14.00 26.67 8.38
CA ALA A 33 -12.91 27.32 9.11
C ALA A 33 -13.44 28.00 10.36
N LYS A 34 -12.79 27.79 11.49
CA LYS A 34 -13.16 28.42 12.77
C LYS A 34 -12.32 29.65 13.01
N ASP A 35 -12.97 30.75 13.39
CA ASP A 35 -12.28 31.94 13.87
C ASP A 35 -11.70 31.75 15.28
N ASN A 36 -11.07 32.80 15.83
CA ASN A 36 -10.48 32.75 17.18
C ASN A 36 -11.52 32.60 18.31
N GLN A 37 -12.81 32.69 18.00
CA GLN A 37 -13.93 32.46 18.92
C GLN A 37 -14.57 31.08 18.67
N GLY A 38 -13.97 30.25 17.81
CA GLY A 38 -14.50 28.95 17.42
C GLY A 38 -15.68 29.02 16.46
N LYS A 39 -16.00 30.20 15.90
CA LYS A 39 -17.16 30.40 15.04
C LYS A 39 -16.85 30.13 13.58
N THR A 40 -17.76 29.45 12.87
CA THR A 40 -17.65 29.25 11.42
C THR A 40 -18.35 30.38 10.63
N PRO A 41 -18.02 30.57 9.33
CA PRO A 41 -18.77 31.46 8.45
C PRO A 41 -20.28 31.20 8.50
N LEU A 42 -20.72 29.94 8.49
CA LEU A 42 -22.14 29.58 8.60
C LEU A 42 -22.78 30.06 9.92
N GLN A 43 -22.05 29.99 11.05
CA GLN A 43 -22.56 30.50 12.32
C GLN A 43 -22.68 32.02 12.31
N LEU A 44 -21.73 32.73 11.71
CA LEU A 44 -21.84 34.18 11.51
C LEU A 44 -23.00 34.56 10.59
N ALA A 45 -23.26 33.77 9.54
CA ALA A 45 -24.43 33.96 8.67
C ALA A 45 -25.76 33.76 9.41
N LYS A 46 -25.83 32.79 10.33
CA LYS A 46 -27.01 32.59 11.21
C LYS A 46 -27.24 33.78 12.13
N GLU A 47 -26.17 34.30 12.75
CA GLU A 47 -26.23 35.51 13.58
C GLU A 47 -26.65 36.74 12.79
N ALA A 48 -26.16 36.89 11.55
CA ALA A 48 -26.53 37.97 10.65
C ALA A 48 -28.01 37.90 10.24
N LYS A 49 -28.52 36.70 9.93
CA LYS A 49 -29.94 36.48 9.62
C LYS A 49 -30.84 36.86 10.79
N GLN A 50 -30.46 36.52 12.02
CA GLN A 50 -31.20 36.93 13.23
C GLN A 50 -31.27 38.46 13.40
N ARG A 51 -30.37 39.21 12.77
CA ARG A 51 -30.33 40.68 12.75
C ARG A 51 -30.96 41.29 11.49
N GLY A 52 -31.65 40.49 10.67
CA GLY A 52 -32.32 40.96 9.44
C GLY A 52 -31.48 40.97 8.17
N GLY A 53 -30.32 40.29 8.14
CA GLY A 53 -29.49 40.17 6.94
C GLY A 53 -30.00 39.15 5.89
N THR A 54 -29.44 39.21 4.68
CA THR A 54 -29.76 38.34 3.53
C THR A 54 -29.53 36.85 3.82
N THR A 55 -30.36 35.98 3.24
CA THR A 55 -30.35 34.52 3.52
C THR A 55 -29.24 33.78 2.76
N THR A 56 -28.01 33.79 3.27
CA THR A 56 -26.85 33.06 2.71
C THR A 56 -26.73 31.61 3.22
N LEU A 57 -27.64 31.20 4.12
CA LEU A 57 -27.66 29.85 4.71
C LEU A 57 -27.77 28.71 3.70
N PRO A 58 -28.55 28.79 2.60
CA PRO A 58 -28.63 27.71 1.61
C PRO A 58 -27.29 27.42 0.95
N ILE A 59 -26.49 28.45 0.67
CA ILE A 59 -25.17 28.33 0.04
C ILE A 59 -24.26 27.53 0.98
N PHE A 60 -24.14 27.95 2.25
CA PHE A 60 -23.35 27.22 3.25
C PHE A 60 -23.86 25.81 3.51
N LYS A 61 -25.18 25.59 3.43
CA LYS A 61 -25.77 24.26 3.60
C LYS A 61 -25.38 23.34 2.45
N LYS A 62 -25.50 23.79 1.19
CA LYS A 62 -25.07 23.05 0.00
C LYS A 62 -23.63 22.54 0.15
N PHE A 63 -22.70 23.43 0.51
CA PHE A 63 -21.28 23.06 0.65
C PHE A 63 -20.96 22.26 1.92
N GLY A 64 -21.68 22.50 3.02
CA GLY A 64 -21.56 21.68 4.23
C GLY A 64 -22.04 20.25 4.02
N ASP A 65 -23.13 20.07 3.26
CA ASP A 65 -23.69 18.77 2.91
C ASP A 65 -22.67 17.96 2.09
N ILE A 66 -21.95 18.58 1.13
CA ILE A 66 -20.89 17.93 0.33
C ILE A 66 -19.74 17.39 1.19
N LYS A 67 -19.24 18.18 2.16
CA LYS A 67 -18.16 17.69 3.05
C LYS A 67 -18.65 16.52 3.92
N SER A 68 -19.92 16.53 4.31
CA SER A 68 -20.52 15.46 5.11
C SER A 68 -20.82 14.19 4.29
N SER A 69 -21.18 14.32 3.01
CA SER A 69 -21.44 13.19 2.11
C SER A 69 -20.13 12.51 1.69
N HIS A 70 -19.07 13.28 1.45
CA HIS A 70 -17.77 12.76 1.05
C HIS A 70 -16.67 13.19 2.04
N PRO A 71 -16.57 12.56 3.23
CA PRO A 71 -15.65 12.99 4.28
C PRO A 71 -14.23 12.43 4.05
N ILE A 72 -13.63 12.77 2.90
CA ILE A 72 -12.35 12.23 2.42
C ILE A 72 -11.16 12.46 3.35
N ASP A 73 -11.19 13.53 4.14
CA ASP A 73 -10.15 13.88 5.12
C ASP A 73 -10.24 13.05 6.42
N SER A 74 -11.33 12.30 6.62
CA SER A 74 -11.61 11.56 7.85
C SER A 74 -11.32 10.06 7.77
N TYR A 75 -11.05 9.52 6.58
CA TYR A 75 -10.80 8.09 6.41
C TYR A 75 -9.47 7.66 7.05
N VAL A 76 -9.51 6.55 7.80
CA VAL A 76 -8.33 5.89 8.35
C VAL A 76 -8.13 4.54 7.68
N ASN A 77 -6.92 4.28 7.18
CA ASN A 77 -6.55 2.97 6.64
C ASN A 77 -6.39 1.98 7.80
N VAL A 78 -7.12 0.87 7.74
CA VAL A 78 -7.02 -0.27 8.66
C VAL A 78 -6.57 -1.49 7.87
N LEU A 79 -5.39 -2.01 8.15
CA LEU A 79 -4.76 -3.09 7.38
C LEU A 79 -4.80 -4.39 8.19
N LEU A 80 -5.56 -5.39 7.73
CA LEU A 80 -5.57 -6.73 8.32
C LEU A 80 -4.49 -7.58 7.67
N VAL A 81 -3.53 -8.03 8.48
CA VAL A 81 -2.39 -8.84 8.04
C VAL A 81 -2.23 -10.07 8.93
N GLY A 82 -1.59 -11.12 8.41
CA GLY A 82 -1.47 -12.39 9.12
C GLY A 82 -1.57 -13.59 8.19
N ASN A 83 -1.16 -14.77 8.66
CA ASN A 83 -1.07 -15.98 7.84
C ASN A 83 -2.45 -16.47 7.32
N PRO A 84 -2.47 -17.32 6.27
CA PRO A 84 -3.71 -17.91 5.77
C PRO A 84 -4.42 -18.66 6.89
N GLY A 85 -5.75 -18.64 6.92
CA GLY A 85 -6.52 -19.31 7.98
C GLY A 85 -6.46 -18.65 9.36
N ALA A 86 -5.73 -17.54 9.55
CA ALA A 86 -5.65 -16.89 10.87
C ALA A 86 -6.97 -16.26 11.38
N GLY A 87 -8.00 -16.16 10.53
CA GLY A 87 -9.28 -15.53 10.84
C GLY A 87 -9.41 -14.07 10.42
N LYS A 88 -8.58 -13.61 9.47
CA LYS A 88 -8.58 -12.23 8.95
C LYS A 88 -9.92 -11.86 8.29
N SER A 89 -10.34 -12.64 7.30
CA SER A 89 -11.61 -12.39 6.59
C SER A 89 -12.82 -12.54 7.50
N THR A 90 -12.76 -13.42 8.51
CA THR A 90 -13.78 -13.50 9.58
C THR A 90 -13.85 -12.22 10.39
N LEU A 91 -12.70 -11.68 10.81
CA LEU A 91 -12.63 -10.40 11.52
C LEU A 91 -13.08 -9.23 10.64
N SER A 92 -12.73 -9.24 9.35
CA SER A 92 -13.18 -8.25 8.37
C SER A 92 -14.71 -8.20 8.29
N ASN A 93 -15.35 -9.38 8.21
CA ASN A 93 -16.81 -9.48 8.25
C ASN A 93 -17.40 -8.99 9.58
N VAL A 94 -16.78 -9.28 10.72
CA VAL A 94 -17.22 -8.76 12.04
C VAL A 94 -17.22 -7.22 12.05
N ILE A 95 -16.16 -6.59 11.54
CA ILE A 95 -16.07 -5.13 11.46
C ILE A 95 -17.13 -4.56 10.50
N ASN A 96 -17.42 -5.26 9.41
CA ASN A 96 -18.42 -4.84 8.44
C ASN A 96 -19.86 -4.97 8.99
N GLU A 97 -20.22 -6.11 9.58
CA GLU A 97 -21.55 -6.38 10.15
C GLU A 97 -21.89 -5.46 11.34
N THR A 98 -20.87 -5.06 12.11
CA THR A 98 -21.03 -4.07 13.19
C THR A 98 -21.23 -2.66 12.66
N ALA A 99 -20.67 -2.32 11.48
CA ALA A 99 -20.89 -1.02 10.83
C ALA A 99 -22.32 -0.88 10.28
N THR A 100 -22.87 -1.93 9.66
CA THR A 100 -24.23 -1.90 9.05
C THR A 100 -25.36 -1.94 10.08
N GLY A 101 -25.04 -2.14 11.37
CA GLY A 101 -26.03 -2.19 12.45
C GLY A 101 -26.87 -3.47 12.45
N SER A 102 -26.52 -4.47 11.65
CA SER A 102 -27.18 -5.79 11.65
C SER A 102 -26.97 -6.55 12.95
N ILE A 103 -25.99 -6.15 13.78
CA ILE A 103 -25.65 -6.81 15.03
C ILE A 103 -25.35 -5.76 16.11
N VAL A 104 -26.02 -5.90 17.26
CA VAL A 104 -25.71 -5.13 18.48
C VAL A 104 -24.48 -5.79 19.14
N LEU A 105 -23.44 -5.00 19.45
CA LEU A 105 -22.30 -5.43 20.27
C LEU A 105 -22.84 -6.16 21.53
N GLY A 106 -22.53 -7.45 21.66
CA GLY A 106 -23.05 -8.32 22.74
C GLY A 106 -23.93 -9.49 22.29
N SER A 107 -24.30 -9.59 21.01
CA SER A 107 -25.02 -10.75 20.46
C SER A 107 -24.08 -11.88 20.06
N PHE A 108 -24.22 -13.06 20.69
CA PHE A 108 -23.44 -14.25 20.34
C PHE A 108 -24.00 -14.91 19.07
N ARG A 109 -23.34 -14.68 17.92
CA ARG A 109 -23.54 -15.47 16.69
C ARG A 109 -22.18 -15.88 16.11
N ASN A 110 -22.18 -17.00 15.39
CA ASN A 110 -21.04 -17.45 14.61
C ASN A 110 -21.12 -16.84 13.20
N VAL A 111 -20.01 -16.32 12.70
CA VAL A 111 -19.90 -15.80 11.33
C VAL A 111 -19.94 -16.98 10.34
N GLY A 112 -20.86 -16.96 9.37
CA GLY A 112 -20.97 -17.95 8.29
C GLY A 112 -20.69 -17.33 6.92
N GLY A 113 -20.29 -18.14 5.93
CA GLY A 113 -20.17 -17.70 4.53
C GLY A 113 -18.89 -16.96 4.14
N VAL A 114 -17.84 -17.01 4.97
CA VAL A 114 -16.53 -16.42 4.65
C VAL A 114 -15.83 -17.27 3.59
N VAL A 115 -15.51 -16.68 2.43
CA VAL A 115 -14.65 -17.34 1.43
C VAL A 115 -13.24 -17.49 2.03
N PRO A 116 -12.69 -18.71 2.11
CA PRO A 116 -11.48 -18.98 2.91
C PRO A 116 -10.19 -18.36 2.34
N CYS A 117 -10.20 -17.98 1.06
CA CYS A 117 -9.05 -17.43 0.36
C CYS A 117 -9.44 -16.17 -0.42
N THR A 118 -9.10 -15.00 0.11
CA THR A 118 -9.09 -13.76 -0.67
C THR A 118 -7.82 -13.75 -1.54
N ALA A 119 -7.96 -13.72 -2.86
CA ALA A 119 -6.85 -13.42 -3.75
C ALA A 119 -6.60 -11.91 -3.76
N GLY A 120 -5.36 -11.47 -3.52
CA GLY A 120 -5.02 -10.04 -3.47
C GLY A 120 -5.50 -9.30 -2.22
N ILE A 121 -5.89 -8.03 -2.41
CA ILE A 121 -6.27 -7.09 -1.33
C ILE A 121 -7.62 -6.48 -1.69
N ILE A 122 -8.63 -6.73 -0.86
CA ILE A 122 -9.96 -6.14 -1.05
C ILE A 122 -10.15 -4.99 -0.06
N PRO A 123 -10.21 -3.72 -0.52
CA PRO A 123 -10.54 -2.59 0.32
C PRO A 123 -12.06 -2.42 0.49
N TYR A 124 -12.49 -2.18 1.72
CA TYR A 124 -13.88 -1.84 2.05
C TYR A 124 -13.94 -0.46 2.70
N LYS A 125 -14.67 0.47 2.09
CA LYS A 125 -14.98 1.77 2.72
C LYS A 125 -16.15 1.59 3.67
N LEU A 126 -15.94 1.88 4.95
CA LEU A 126 -16.95 1.70 6.00
C LEU A 126 -17.16 3.00 6.78
N GLN A 127 -18.43 3.38 6.94
CA GLN A 127 -18.84 4.42 7.87
C GLN A 127 -19.34 3.76 9.16
N HIS A 128 -18.48 3.69 10.18
CA HIS A 128 -18.79 2.98 11.41
C HIS A 128 -19.10 3.96 12.54
N ARG A 129 -20.19 3.73 13.30
CA ARG A 129 -20.63 4.62 14.40
C ARG A 129 -19.52 4.87 15.44
N THR A 130 -18.83 3.81 15.87
CA THR A 130 -17.73 3.86 16.84
C THR A 130 -16.34 4.18 16.24
N LEU A 131 -16.01 3.62 15.07
CA LEU A 131 -14.66 3.76 14.48
C LEU A 131 -14.50 5.01 13.60
N GLY A 132 -15.61 5.65 13.21
CA GLY A 132 -15.64 6.69 12.19
C GLY A 132 -15.50 6.10 10.79
N ASN A 133 -14.99 6.90 9.86
CA ASN A 133 -14.77 6.49 8.48
C ASN A 133 -13.45 5.72 8.38
N ILE A 134 -13.50 4.48 7.92
CA ILE A 134 -12.33 3.62 7.76
C ILE A 134 -12.29 2.98 6.38
N ILE A 135 -11.08 2.66 5.92
CA ILE A 135 -10.86 1.82 4.74
C ILE A 135 -10.19 0.55 5.24
N LEU A 136 -10.93 -0.54 5.19
CA LEU A 136 -10.49 -1.84 5.68
C LEU A 136 -9.84 -2.61 4.55
N HIS A 137 -8.57 -2.97 4.69
CA HIS A 137 -7.82 -3.74 3.70
C HIS A 137 -7.58 -5.17 4.23
N ASP A 138 -8.19 -6.18 3.61
CA ASP A 138 -7.96 -7.59 3.94
C ASP A 138 -6.84 -8.16 3.06
N PHE A 139 -5.65 -8.34 3.62
CA PHE A 139 -4.50 -8.88 2.88
C PHE A 139 -4.54 -10.41 2.87
N ALA A 140 -4.16 -11.00 1.73
CA ALA A 140 -3.86 -12.43 1.70
C ALA A 140 -2.72 -12.78 2.69
N GLY A 141 -2.73 -14.01 3.20
CA GLY A 141 -1.71 -14.43 4.18
C GLY A 141 -0.46 -15.09 3.59
N HIS A 142 -0.48 -15.42 2.30
CA HIS A 142 0.53 -16.23 1.65
C HIS A 142 1.86 -15.47 1.51
N SER A 143 2.97 -16.16 1.73
CA SER A 143 4.34 -15.63 1.69
C SER A 143 4.73 -15.05 0.32
N GLU A 144 4.17 -15.61 -0.74
CA GLU A 144 4.38 -15.26 -2.13
C GLU A 144 3.95 -13.81 -2.40
N TYR A 145 2.95 -13.33 -1.65
CA TYR A 145 2.51 -11.94 -1.74
C TYR A 145 3.32 -10.98 -0.86
N TYR A 146 4.31 -11.39 -0.06
CA TYR A 146 4.97 -10.46 0.86
C TYR A 146 5.65 -9.29 0.15
N SER A 147 6.19 -9.54 -1.05
CA SER A 147 6.78 -8.49 -1.88
C SER A 147 5.74 -7.52 -2.42
N SER A 148 4.64 -8.04 -2.96
CA SER A 148 3.56 -7.21 -3.48
C SER A 148 2.80 -6.50 -2.37
N HIS A 149 2.52 -7.15 -1.24
CA HIS A 149 1.92 -6.55 -0.05
C HIS A 149 2.75 -5.41 0.52
N SER A 150 4.07 -5.56 0.62
CA SER A 150 4.91 -4.47 1.09
C SER A 150 4.81 -3.26 0.15
N ALA A 151 4.84 -3.48 -1.18
CA ALA A 151 4.61 -2.42 -2.18
C ALA A 151 3.26 -1.75 -2.04
N VAL A 152 2.22 -2.55 -1.81
CA VAL A 152 0.87 -2.03 -1.60
C VAL A 152 0.77 -1.24 -0.30
N ILE A 153 1.32 -1.73 0.81
CA ILE A 153 1.30 -1.02 2.10
C ILE A 153 2.00 0.33 1.97
N GLU A 154 3.17 0.38 1.33
CA GLU A 154 3.89 1.64 1.11
C GLU A 154 3.07 2.63 0.27
N ASN A 155 2.45 2.16 -0.82
CA ASN A 155 1.58 2.99 -1.66
C ASN A 155 0.28 3.42 -0.97
N LEU A 156 -0.29 2.58 -0.11
CA LEU A 156 -1.47 2.91 0.69
C LEU A 156 -1.15 3.92 1.79
N LEU A 157 0.05 3.82 2.36
CA LEU A 157 0.44 4.69 3.45
C LEU A 157 0.89 6.06 2.95
N GLN A 158 1.67 6.24 1.88
CA GLN A 158 1.94 7.54 1.20
C GLN A 158 1.83 8.81 2.07
N GLY A 159 2.47 8.83 3.25
CA GLY A 159 2.40 9.96 4.20
C GLY A 159 1.20 10.01 5.16
N SER A 160 0.17 9.18 4.99
CA SER A 160 -0.85 8.81 5.99
C SER A 160 -0.31 7.92 7.09
N GLY A 161 -0.91 8.01 8.28
CA GLY A 161 -0.84 6.95 9.28
C GLY A 161 -1.89 5.87 8.99
N GLY A 162 -1.70 4.67 9.54
CA GLY A 162 -2.66 3.59 9.47
C GLY A 162 -2.72 2.78 10.76
N VAL A 163 -3.76 1.97 10.91
CA VAL A 163 -3.86 0.96 11.98
C VAL A 163 -3.59 -0.41 11.39
N PHE A 164 -2.56 -1.09 11.87
CA PHE A 164 -2.25 -2.46 11.50
C PHE A 164 -2.87 -3.43 12.50
N LEU A 165 -3.67 -4.35 12.00
CA LEU A 165 -4.26 -5.45 12.76
C LEU A 165 -3.52 -6.75 12.38
N ILE A 166 -2.59 -7.19 13.22
CA ILE A 166 -1.86 -8.45 13.00
C ILE A 166 -2.67 -9.59 13.62
N VAL A 167 -3.21 -10.49 12.81
CA VAL A 167 -3.99 -11.64 13.26
C VAL A 167 -3.12 -12.89 13.29
N VAL A 168 -2.96 -13.47 14.48
CA VAL A 168 -2.13 -14.67 14.71
C VAL A 168 -3.00 -15.80 15.23
N ASN A 169 -2.99 -16.93 14.53
CA ASN A 169 -3.62 -18.16 15.02
C ASN A 169 -2.71 -18.83 16.06
N ILE A 170 -3.19 -18.94 17.30
CA ILE A 170 -2.44 -19.55 18.39
C ILE A 170 -2.24 -21.07 18.22
N LEU A 171 -3.06 -21.72 17.39
CA LEU A 171 -3.03 -23.16 17.16
C LEU A 171 -1.93 -23.59 16.17
N GLU A 172 -1.41 -22.65 15.39
CA GLU A 172 -0.31 -22.89 14.45
C GLU A 172 0.92 -23.49 15.12
N LYS A 173 1.77 -24.17 14.33
CA LYS A 173 2.98 -24.83 14.86
C LYS A 173 3.93 -23.81 15.50
N GLU A 174 4.18 -22.70 14.83
CA GLU A 174 5.14 -21.66 15.24
C GLU A 174 4.54 -20.25 15.25
N PRO A 175 3.56 -19.94 16.11
CA PRO A 175 2.84 -18.65 16.09
C PRO A 175 3.74 -17.47 16.44
N VAL A 176 4.78 -17.72 17.25
CA VAL A 176 5.80 -16.73 17.61
C VAL A 176 6.65 -16.34 16.39
N LYS A 177 7.03 -17.29 15.55
CA LYS A 177 7.80 -17.04 14.32
C LYS A 177 6.94 -16.24 13.34
N GLN A 178 5.69 -16.63 13.16
CA GLN A 178 4.72 -15.93 12.30
C GLN A 178 4.46 -14.49 12.78
N LEU A 179 4.32 -14.27 14.09
CA LEU A 179 4.18 -12.93 14.65
C LEU A 179 5.40 -12.07 14.33
N HIS A 180 6.61 -12.56 14.56
CA HIS A 180 7.82 -11.81 14.21
C HIS A 180 7.90 -11.50 12.71
N GLN A 181 7.48 -12.46 11.88
CA GLN A 181 7.45 -12.27 10.44
C GLN A 181 6.60 -11.05 10.04
N TRP A 182 5.34 -11.04 10.47
CA TRP A 182 4.44 -9.93 10.18
C TRP A 182 4.83 -8.63 10.89
N LEU A 183 5.31 -8.71 12.13
CA LEU A 183 5.72 -7.52 12.88
C LEU A 183 6.89 -6.80 12.21
N THR A 184 7.85 -7.54 11.65
CA THR A 184 8.98 -6.94 10.92
C THR A 184 8.49 -6.26 9.64
N VAL A 185 7.62 -6.91 8.85
CA VAL A 185 7.03 -6.30 7.64
C VAL A 185 6.26 -5.04 8.01
N VAL A 186 5.34 -5.13 8.97
CA VAL A 186 4.50 -4.01 9.41
C VAL A 186 5.34 -2.86 9.91
N ARG A 187 6.36 -3.10 10.74
CA ARG A 187 7.19 -2.02 11.28
C ARG A 187 8.06 -1.36 10.23
N ASN A 188 8.69 -2.14 9.36
CA ASN A 188 9.51 -1.60 8.29
C ASN A 188 8.69 -0.68 7.38
N GLU A 189 7.43 -1.01 7.11
CA GLU A 189 6.55 -0.14 6.32
C GLU A 189 5.93 1.01 7.14
N ALA A 190 5.53 0.76 8.39
CA ALA A 190 4.97 1.77 9.28
C ALA A 190 5.95 2.90 9.59
N GLN A 191 7.26 2.63 9.62
CA GLN A 191 8.30 3.64 9.84
C GLN A 191 8.52 4.56 8.64
N LYS A 192 8.21 4.10 7.43
CA LYS A 192 8.26 4.94 6.22
C LYS A 192 7.09 5.93 6.17
N ALA A 193 6.03 5.69 6.92
CA ALA A 193 4.89 6.60 6.99
C ALA A 193 5.29 7.90 7.70
N LEU A 194 4.91 9.05 7.13
CA LEU A 194 5.17 10.38 7.73
C LEU A 194 4.39 10.61 9.04
N ASN A 195 3.30 9.85 9.23
CA ASN A 195 2.35 10.00 10.33
C ASN A 195 2.33 8.75 11.22
N GLN A 196 1.89 8.93 12.47
CA GLN A 196 1.86 7.85 13.46
C GLN A 196 0.99 6.67 13.00
N CYS A 197 1.60 5.48 12.91
CA CYS A 197 0.88 4.23 12.74
C CYS A 197 0.66 3.54 14.08
N HIS A 198 -0.44 2.80 14.21
CA HIS A 198 -0.74 2.00 15.40
C HIS A 198 -0.72 0.53 15.03
N VAL A 199 -0.16 -0.32 15.88
CA VAL A 199 -0.09 -1.77 15.67
C VAL A 199 -0.84 -2.48 16.79
N ILE A 200 -1.88 -3.22 16.42
CA ILE A 200 -2.70 -4.01 17.34
C ILE A 200 -2.56 -5.50 16.96
N LEU A 201 -2.09 -6.29 17.91
CA LEU A 201 -1.98 -7.74 17.79
C LEU A 201 -3.29 -8.41 18.25
N ILE A 202 -3.83 -9.25 17.39
CA ILE A 202 -5.02 -10.06 17.62
C ILE A 202 -4.60 -11.52 17.66
N VAL A 203 -4.67 -12.12 18.85
CA VAL A 203 -4.44 -13.55 19.02
C VAL A 203 -5.77 -14.26 18.84
N SER A 204 -5.93 -14.97 17.72
CA SER A 204 -7.15 -15.69 17.35
C SER A 204 -7.18 -17.12 17.90
N HIS A 205 -8.35 -17.77 17.86
CA HIS A 205 -8.58 -19.18 18.27
C HIS A 205 -8.21 -19.49 19.73
N VAL A 206 -8.27 -18.49 20.61
CA VAL A 206 -7.89 -18.62 22.03
C VAL A 206 -8.77 -19.61 22.78
N ASP A 207 -10.02 -19.78 22.35
CA ASP A 207 -11.05 -20.59 23.00
C ASP A 207 -11.10 -22.04 22.50
N GLU A 208 -10.37 -22.38 21.43
CA GLU A 208 -10.31 -23.76 20.96
C GLU A 208 -9.49 -24.62 21.92
N THR A 209 -10.00 -25.82 22.18
CA THR A 209 -9.39 -26.78 23.10
C THR A 209 -8.05 -27.23 22.57
N PHE A 210 -6.97 -26.73 23.16
CA PHE A 210 -5.65 -27.32 22.99
C PHE A 210 -5.67 -28.75 23.50
N THR A 211 -5.17 -29.68 22.68
CA THR A 211 -4.90 -31.06 23.10
C THR A 211 -3.92 -31.12 24.27
N ASN A 212 -3.04 -30.12 24.43
CA ASN A 212 -2.08 -30.00 25.53
C ASN A 212 -2.13 -28.61 26.23
N PRO A 213 -2.58 -28.51 27.50
CA PRO A 213 -2.63 -27.26 28.26
C PRO A 213 -1.27 -26.58 28.48
N PHE A 214 -0.18 -27.37 28.54
CA PHE A 214 1.17 -26.85 28.76
C PHE A 214 1.70 -26.11 27.51
N GLU A 215 1.43 -26.65 26.33
CA GLU A 215 1.78 -25.99 25.07
C GLU A 215 1.04 -24.67 24.88
N ARG A 216 -0.25 -24.61 25.25
CA ARG A 216 -1.04 -23.37 25.25
C ARG A 216 -0.38 -22.29 26.10
N ARG A 217 0.02 -22.66 27.32
CA ARG A 217 0.66 -21.72 28.26
C ARG A 217 1.99 -21.22 27.72
N ARG A 218 2.83 -22.12 27.21
CA ARG A 218 4.13 -21.79 26.60
C ARG A 218 3.99 -20.85 25.40
N LYS A 219 3.06 -21.15 24.48
CA LYS A 219 2.79 -20.29 23.30
C LYS A 219 2.28 -18.91 23.73
N LYS A 220 1.38 -18.85 24.72
CA LYS A 220 0.82 -17.59 25.24
C LYS A 220 1.88 -16.75 25.98
N GLU A 221 2.76 -17.37 26.75
CA GLU A 221 3.88 -16.71 27.43
C GLU A 221 4.87 -16.15 26.40
N GLY A 222 5.26 -16.93 25.38
CA GLY A 222 6.12 -16.45 24.30
C GLY A 222 5.53 -15.28 23.51
N LEU A 223 4.21 -15.29 23.23
CA LEU A 223 3.54 -14.14 22.61
C LEU A 223 3.53 -12.92 23.52
N LYS A 224 3.27 -13.09 24.83
CA LYS A 224 3.30 -11.99 25.81
C LYS A 224 4.68 -11.36 25.95
N GLU A 225 5.74 -12.16 25.94
CA GLU A 225 7.11 -11.65 25.96
C GLU A 225 7.38 -10.73 24.77
N ILE A 226 6.93 -11.12 23.57
CA ILE A 226 7.05 -10.30 22.37
C ILE A 226 6.21 -9.03 22.53
N ILE A 227 4.95 -9.14 22.94
CA ILE A 227 4.06 -7.98 23.16
C ILE A 227 4.72 -6.94 24.07
N VAL A 228 5.30 -7.39 25.19
CA VAL A 228 5.97 -6.51 26.17
C VAL A 228 7.24 -5.91 25.59
N ARG A 229 8.10 -6.74 24.98
CA ARG A 229 9.35 -6.29 24.37
C ARG A 229 9.11 -5.26 23.25
N GLU A 230 8.07 -5.51 22.47
CA GLU A 230 7.74 -4.77 21.26
C GLU A 230 6.74 -3.64 21.47
N ARG A 231 6.27 -3.44 22.70
CA ARG A 231 5.30 -2.39 23.10
C ARG A 231 4.05 -2.38 22.22
N CYS A 232 3.57 -3.56 21.81
CA CYS A 232 2.37 -3.67 20.99
C CYS A 232 1.11 -3.71 21.85
N ASP A 233 0.02 -3.13 21.37
CA ASP A 233 -1.28 -3.39 21.95
C ASP A 233 -1.74 -4.79 21.57
N SER A 234 -2.05 -5.65 22.55
CA SER A 234 -2.52 -7.01 22.28
C SER A 234 -3.95 -7.24 22.74
N ILE A 235 -4.67 -8.08 22.00
CA ILE A 235 -6.05 -8.50 22.29
C ILE A 235 -6.16 -10.00 22.00
N PHE A 236 -6.74 -10.73 22.96
CA PHE A 236 -7.06 -12.15 22.81
C PHE A 236 -8.52 -12.25 22.38
N LEU A 237 -8.78 -12.82 21.21
CA LEU A 237 -10.11 -12.84 20.59
C LEU A 237 -10.40 -14.21 19.97
N ASP A 238 -11.65 -14.68 20.04
CA ASP A 238 -12.13 -15.67 19.07
C ASP A 238 -12.79 -14.89 17.93
N CYS A 239 -12.12 -14.82 16.77
CA CYS A 239 -12.59 -14.06 15.62
C CYS A 239 -13.93 -14.55 15.06
N ARG A 240 -14.42 -15.73 15.47
CA ARG A 240 -15.75 -16.24 15.09
C ARG A 240 -16.89 -15.69 15.94
N LYS A 241 -16.59 -15.16 17.12
CA LYS A 241 -17.60 -14.68 18.07
C LYS A 241 -17.87 -13.21 17.85
N LEU A 242 -19.14 -12.87 17.64
CA LEU A 242 -19.63 -11.50 17.39
C LEU A 242 -19.89 -10.68 18.68
N GLY A 243 -19.46 -11.15 19.85
CA GLY A 243 -19.66 -10.46 21.12
C GLY A 243 -18.80 -10.97 22.28
N GLY A 244 -18.77 -10.20 23.37
CA GLY A 244 -18.02 -10.48 24.59
C GLY A 244 -16.97 -9.40 24.90
N SER A 245 -16.45 -9.41 26.13
CA SER A 245 -15.51 -8.38 26.63
C SER A 245 -14.24 -8.23 25.77
N GLY A 246 -13.82 -9.28 25.09
CA GLY A 246 -12.70 -9.24 24.13
C GLY A 246 -13.01 -8.40 22.88
N VAL A 247 -14.24 -8.51 22.34
CA VAL A 247 -14.70 -7.74 21.18
C VAL A 247 -14.86 -6.26 21.56
N ASP A 248 -15.44 -5.97 22.73
CA ASP A 248 -15.58 -4.58 23.22
C ASP A 248 -14.22 -3.91 23.41
N SER A 249 -13.27 -4.63 24.03
CA SER A 249 -11.88 -4.17 24.19
C SER A 249 -11.22 -3.92 22.83
N PHE A 250 -11.47 -4.77 21.83
CA PHE A 250 -11.02 -4.58 20.46
C PHE A 250 -11.55 -3.31 19.82
N PHE A 251 -12.86 -3.08 19.82
CA PHE A 251 -13.44 -1.88 19.23
C PHE A 251 -13.01 -0.61 19.97
N ASN A 252 -12.83 -0.66 21.30
CA ASN A 252 -12.34 0.48 22.07
C ASN A 252 -10.89 0.86 21.68
N LYS A 253 -9.98 -0.12 21.59
CA LYS A 253 -8.59 0.12 21.17
C LYS A 253 -8.52 0.60 19.71
N LEU A 254 -9.28 -0.04 18.82
CA LEU A 254 -9.33 0.35 17.41
C LEU A 254 -9.90 1.77 17.23
N SER A 255 -10.97 2.11 17.95
CA SER A 255 -11.55 3.46 17.93
C SER A 255 -10.56 4.51 18.43
N SER A 256 -9.84 4.22 19.53
CA SER A 256 -8.79 5.09 20.06
C SER A 256 -7.66 5.30 19.05
N ALA A 257 -7.18 4.25 18.39
CA ALA A 257 -6.14 4.33 17.37
C ALA A 257 -6.59 5.15 16.15
N CYS A 258 -7.80 4.89 15.64
CA CYS A 258 -8.39 5.67 14.55
C CYS A 258 -8.59 7.15 14.92
N GLY A 259 -9.03 7.43 16.16
CA GLY A 259 -9.19 8.78 16.68
C GLY A 259 -7.86 9.53 16.76
N SER A 260 -6.81 8.85 17.24
CA SER A 260 -5.44 9.38 17.30
C SER A 260 -4.94 9.78 15.90
N ILE A 261 -5.01 8.86 14.92
CA ILE A 261 -4.59 9.13 13.54
C ILE A 261 -5.36 10.30 12.93
N ARG A 262 -6.69 10.36 13.11
CA ARG A 262 -7.51 11.48 12.64
C ARG A 262 -7.10 12.81 13.26
N SER A 263 -6.69 12.82 14.52
CA SER A 263 -6.28 14.05 15.21
C SER A 263 -4.88 14.53 14.82
N THR A 264 -3.96 13.61 14.49
CA THR A 264 -2.58 13.93 14.15
C THR A 264 -2.35 14.12 12.65
N SER A 265 -3.26 13.65 11.79
CA SER A 265 -3.08 13.67 10.33
C SER A 265 -2.90 15.09 9.77
N GLY A 266 -3.42 16.12 10.46
CA GLY A 266 -3.35 17.52 10.01
C GLY A 266 -4.00 17.76 8.64
N ARG A 267 -4.70 16.77 8.08
CA ARG A 267 -5.29 16.79 6.75
C ARG A 267 -6.51 17.70 6.77
N ASN A 268 -6.35 18.95 6.37
CA ASN A 268 -7.48 19.79 6.02
C ASN A 268 -7.51 19.93 4.50
N LEU A 269 -8.18 18.98 3.84
CA LEU A 269 -8.37 19.03 2.40
C LEU A 269 -9.29 20.19 2.05
N SER A 270 -9.02 20.84 0.91
CA SER A 270 -9.88 21.90 0.43
C SER A 270 -11.26 21.33 0.08
N LEU A 271 -12.30 22.15 0.24
CA LEU A 271 -13.66 21.79 -0.17
C LEU A 271 -13.70 21.30 -1.63
N TYR A 272 -12.84 21.87 -2.48
CA TYR A 272 -12.64 21.46 -3.86
C TYR A 272 -12.26 19.98 -4.02
N CYS A 273 -11.41 19.45 -3.13
CA CYS A 273 -11.08 18.02 -3.13
C CYS A 273 -12.30 17.16 -2.80
N HIS A 274 -13.14 17.58 -1.85
CA HIS A 274 -14.37 16.86 -1.49
C HIS A 274 -15.36 16.82 -2.66
N MET A 275 -15.51 17.95 -3.34
CA MET A 275 -16.37 18.11 -4.50
C MET A 275 -15.88 17.29 -5.70
N MET A 276 -14.58 17.37 -5.99
CA MET A 276 -13.92 16.58 -7.03
C MET A 276 -14.11 15.07 -6.75
N TYR A 277 -13.91 14.65 -5.51
CA TYR A 277 -14.12 13.26 -5.15
C TYR A 277 -15.59 12.81 -5.28
N GLY A 278 -16.55 13.66 -4.92
CA GLY A 278 -17.98 13.39 -5.13
C GLY A 278 -18.32 13.19 -6.61
N LEU A 279 -17.82 14.08 -7.47
CA LEU A 279 -17.94 13.97 -8.93
C LEU A 279 -17.38 12.64 -9.46
N LEU A 280 -16.21 12.22 -8.97
CA LEU A 280 -15.58 10.96 -9.36
C LEU A 280 -16.39 9.74 -8.90
N GLU A 281 -16.98 9.76 -7.70
CA GLU A 281 -17.83 8.67 -7.20
C GLU A 281 -19.14 8.52 -8.00
N GLU A 282 -19.73 9.62 -8.46
CA GLU A 282 -20.99 9.61 -9.23
C GLU A 282 -20.85 8.95 -10.62
N ARG A 283 -19.65 9.00 -11.21
CA ARG A 283 -19.40 8.54 -12.58
C ARG A 283 -19.51 7.02 -12.77
N LYS A 284 -19.58 6.21 -11.70
CA LYS A 284 -19.60 4.72 -11.69
C LYS A 284 -18.41 4.01 -12.35
N GLU A 285 -17.72 4.67 -13.26
CA GLU A 285 -16.48 4.23 -13.88
C GLU A 285 -15.33 4.29 -12.86
N ASN A 286 -14.52 3.24 -12.84
CA ASN A 286 -13.45 3.12 -11.86
C ASN A 286 -12.12 3.74 -12.32
N ILE A 287 -11.99 3.97 -13.62
CA ILE A 287 -10.79 4.52 -14.28
C ILE A 287 -11.29 5.56 -15.29
N LEU A 288 -10.79 6.77 -15.16
CA LEU A 288 -11.11 7.91 -16.01
C LEU A 288 -9.82 8.48 -16.59
N THR A 289 -9.87 9.08 -17.78
CA THR A 289 -8.78 9.92 -18.27
C THR A 289 -8.92 11.34 -17.72
N LEU A 290 -7.84 12.12 -17.74
CA LEU A 290 -7.92 13.54 -17.37
C LEU A 290 -8.95 14.30 -18.22
N SER A 291 -9.08 13.95 -19.50
CA SER A 291 -10.09 14.54 -20.40
C SER A 291 -11.51 14.25 -19.92
N ASP A 292 -11.78 13.02 -19.45
CA ASP A 292 -13.11 12.64 -18.91
C ASP A 292 -13.42 13.42 -17.63
N VAL A 293 -12.41 13.65 -16.78
CA VAL A 293 -12.54 14.44 -15.55
C VAL A 293 -12.79 15.92 -15.86
N THR A 294 -12.03 16.52 -16.79
CA THR A 294 -12.22 17.92 -17.19
C THR A 294 -13.60 18.12 -17.83
N PHE A 295 -14.03 17.22 -18.71
CA PHE A 295 -15.38 17.26 -19.28
C PHE A 295 -16.45 17.17 -18.18
N ALA A 296 -16.21 16.35 -17.16
CA ALA A 296 -17.11 16.22 -16.02
C ALA A 296 -17.20 17.48 -15.16
N THR A 297 -16.12 18.24 -15.03
CA THR A 297 -16.14 19.52 -14.33
C THR A 297 -16.90 20.61 -15.09
N GLU A 298 -16.88 20.57 -16.42
CA GLU A 298 -17.60 21.53 -17.28
C GLU A 298 -19.11 21.30 -17.30
N ASP A 299 -19.56 20.03 -17.28
CA ASP A 299 -20.97 19.66 -17.40
C ASP A 299 -21.74 19.68 -16.05
N ASN A 300 -21.03 19.59 -14.92
CA ASN A 300 -21.66 19.43 -13.61
C ASN A 300 -21.86 20.76 -12.85
N ASN A 301 -23.09 21.30 -12.95
CA ASN A 301 -23.53 22.51 -12.25
C ASN A 301 -23.69 22.35 -10.73
N ASP A 302 -23.73 21.12 -10.20
CA ASP A 302 -23.94 20.89 -8.77
C ASP A 302 -22.68 21.21 -7.96
N TYR A 303 -21.50 20.94 -8.53
CA TYR A 303 -20.24 21.17 -7.85
C TYR A 303 -19.55 22.50 -8.22
N ASN A 304 -19.85 23.22 -9.31
CA ASN A 304 -19.20 24.52 -9.61
C ASN A 304 -17.65 24.45 -9.49
N LEU A 305 -17.07 23.42 -10.12
CA LEU A 305 -15.62 23.16 -10.11
C LEU A 305 -14.92 24.09 -11.12
N SER A 306 -13.61 24.30 -10.93
CA SER A 306 -12.78 25.06 -11.87
C SER A 306 -12.54 24.19 -13.11
N ASP A 307 -12.69 24.77 -14.28
CA ASP A 307 -12.38 24.17 -15.58
C ASP A 307 -10.87 24.23 -15.91
N LYS A 308 -10.10 24.99 -15.13
CA LYS A 308 -8.65 25.10 -15.32
C LYS A 308 -7.94 23.80 -15.02
N ARG A 309 -7.18 23.33 -16.00
CA ARG A 309 -6.42 22.07 -15.93
C ARG A 309 -5.49 22.01 -14.71
N GLU A 310 -4.83 23.11 -14.36
CA GLU A 310 -3.92 23.16 -13.21
C GLU A 310 -4.67 22.94 -11.89
N ASP A 311 -5.81 23.61 -11.71
CA ASP A 311 -6.62 23.47 -10.48
C ASP A 311 -7.17 22.04 -10.33
N VAL A 312 -7.57 21.41 -11.44
CA VAL A 312 -8.00 20.00 -11.47
C VAL A 312 -6.85 19.07 -11.07
N LEU A 313 -5.67 19.26 -11.65
CA LEU A 313 -4.50 18.44 -11.34
C LEU A 313 -4.05 18.59 -9.89
N ASP A 314 -4.03 19.80 -9.35
CA ASP A 314 -3.68 20.06 -7.95
C ASP A 314 -4.65 19.35 -6.98
N ALA A 315 -5.95 19.33 -7.32
CA ALA A 315 -6.96 18.62 -6.56
C ALA A 315 -6.79 17.11 -6.64
N LEU A 316 -6.52 16.58 -7.83
CA LEU A 316 -6.27 15.16 -8.06
C LEU A 316 -4.99 14.70 -7.35
N ASP A 317 -3.92 15.49 -7.35
CA ASP A 317 -2.67 15.19 -6.63
C ASP A 317 -2.90 15.24 -5.11
N SER A 318 -3.68 16.21 -4.63
CA SER A 318 -4.11 16.27 -3.22
C SER A 318 -4.91 15.02 -2.84
N LEU A 319 -5.88 14.61 -3.66
CA LEU A 319 -6.66 13.39 -3.47
C LEU A 319 -5.78 12.13 -3.58
N HIS A 320 -4.80 12.10 -4.47
CA HIS A 320 -3.86 11.00 -4.60
C HIS A 320 -3.09 10.78 -3.29
N SER A 321 -2.60 11.87 -2.69
CA SER A 321 -1.86 11.84 -1.41
C SER A 321 -2.70 11.36 -0.22
N THR A 322 -4.04 11.38 -0.33
CA THR A 322 -4.91 10.81 0.71
C THR A 322 -4.89 9.28 0.72
N GLY A 323 -4.48 8.66 -0.39
CA GLY A 323 -4.58 7.22 -0.61
C GLY A 323 -5.93 6.76 -1.17
N LEU A 324 -6.94 7.64 -1.29
CA LEU A 324 -8.29 7.29 -1.76
C LEU A 324 -8.37 6.98 -3.25
N ILE A 325 -7.65 7.75 -4.07
CA ILE A 325 -7.58 7.59 -5.54
C ILE A 325 -6.12 7.47 -6.00
N SER A 326 -5.88 6.85 -7.14
CA SER A 326 -4.55 6.80 -7.76
C SER A 326 -4.52 7.64 -9.01
N VAL A 327 -3.57 8.57 -9.10
CA VAL A 327 -3.29 9.32 -10.32
C VAL A 327 -2.05 8.71 -10.97
N LEU A 328 -2.21 8.18 -12.18
CA LEU A 328 -1.15 7.56 -12.96
C LEU A 328 -0.81 8.49 -14.12
N LYS A 329 0.47 8.83 -14.28
CA LYS A 329 0.94 9.79 -15.29
C LYS A 329 1.95 9.09 -16.21
N SER A 330 1.70 9.13 -17.51
CA SER A 330 2.67 8.84 -18.58
C SER A 330 3.10 10.17 -19.23
N GLU A 331 3.99 10.13 -20.22
CA GLU A 331 4.47 11.32 -20.93
C GLU A 331 3.31 12.15 -21.54
N ASP A 332 2.32 11.46 -22.13
CA ASP A 332 1.23 12.12 -22.87
C ASP A 332 -0.15 11.99 -22.21
N LYS A 333 -0.31 11.11 -21.21
CA LYS A 333 -1.63 10.72 -20.67
C LYS A 333 -1.64 10.69 -19.15
N VAL A 334 -2.79 11.03 -18.59
CA VAL A 334 -3.06 10.95 -17.15
C VAL A 334 -4.35 10.16 -16.93
N TRP A 335 -4.27 9.14 -16.08
CA TRP A 335 -5.40 8.32 -15.66
C TRP A 335 -5.69 8.54 -14.18
N VAL A 336 -6.98 8.64 -13.86
CA VAL A 336 -7.51 8.75 -12.51
C VAL A 336 -8.23 7.46 -12.16
N VAL A 337 -7.60 6.67 -11.30
CA VAL A 337 -8.16 5.43 -10.77
C VAL A 337 -8.91 5.75 -9.48
N VAL A 338 -10.23 5.86 -9.60
CA VAL A 338 -11.15 6.23 -8.50
C VAL A 338 -11.21 5.12 -7.45
N ASN A 339 -11.20 3.86 -7.89
CA ASN A 339 -11.19 2.70 -7.00
C ASN A 339 -9.91 1.88 -7.19
N LYS A 340 -8.91 2.16 -6.34
CA LYS A 340 -7.63 1.44 -6.33
C LYS A 340 -7.77 -0.07 -6.11
N GLY A 341 -8.82 -0.49 -5.39
CA GLY A 341 -9.05 -1.89 -5.04
C GLY A 341 -9.13 -2.81 -6.26
N ILE A 342 -9.60 -2.29 -7.39
CA ILE A 342 -9.72 -3.04 -8.63
C ILE A 342 -8.35 -3.40 -9.19
N LEU A 343 -7.39 -2.47 -9.25
CA LEU A 343 -6.03 -2.79 -9.71
C LEU A 343 -5.30 -3.69 -8.72
N LEU A 344 -5.52 -3.49 -7.42
CA LEU A 344 -4.93 -4.32 -6.37
C LEU A 344 -5.45 -5.77 -6.41
N THR A 345 -6.74 -5.96 -6.69
CA THR A 345 -7.37 -7.28 -6.73
C THR A 345 -7.16 -7.94 -8.09
N GLU A 346 -7.53 -7.26 -9.17
CA GLU A 346 -7.57 -7.83 -10.52
C GLU A 346 -6.19 -7.88 -11.17
N VAL A 347 -5.26 -6.96 -10.86
CA VAL A 347 -3.91 -7.00 -11.44
C VAL A 347 -2.94 -7.68 -10.48
N ASN A 348 -2.71 -7.13 -9.29
CA ASN A 348 -1.72 -7.71 -8.36
C ASN A 348 -2.16 -9.08 -7.82
N GLY A 349 -3.46 -9.26 -7.55
CA GLY A 349 -3.99 -10.55 -7.09
C GLY A 349 -3.84 -11.67 -8.10
N ILE A 350 -3.90 -11.38 -9.40
CA ILE A 350 -3.69 -12.35 -10.48
C ILE A 350 -2.19 -12.54 -10.76
N LEU A 351 -1.45 -11.43 -10.88
CA LEU A 351 -0.04 -11.42 -11.27
C LEU A 351 0.87 -12.16 -10.27
N PHE A 352 0.53 -12.10 -8.98
CA PHE A 352 1.34 -12.67 -7.89
C PHE A 352 0.61 -13.81 -7.17
N ALA A 353 -0.40 -14.42 -7.81
CA ALA A 353 -1.17 -15.51 -7.23
C ALA A 353 -0.26 -16.72 -6.90
N PRO A 354 -0.36 -17.29 -5.68
CA PRO A 354 0.36 -18.51 -5.32
C PRO A 354 -0.05 -19.69 -6.20
N GLU A 355 0.79 -20.73 -6.23
CA GLU A 355 0.60 -21.93 -7.05
C GLU A 355 -0.74 -22.65 -6.81
N THR A 356 -1.29 -22.47 -5.62
CA THR A 356 -2.51 -23.12 -5.15
C THR A 356 -3.80 -22.42 -5.59
N PHE A 357 -3.71 -21.24 -6.21
CA PHE A 357 -4.87 -20.44 -6.65
C PHE A 357 -5.22 -20.74 -8.10
N LYS A 358 -6.53 -20.79 -8.39
CA LYS A 358 -7.05 -21.04 -9.76
C LYS A 358 -6.79 -19.87 -10.70
N GLU A 359 -6.63 -18.70 -10.12
CA GLU A 359 -6.39 -17.42 -10.77
C GLU A 359 -4.94 -17.25 -11.22
N ARG A 360 -4.03 -18.19 -10.86
CA ARG A 360 -2.63 -18.13 -11.30
C ARG A 360 -2.53 -18.18 -12.82
N VAL A 361 -1.77 -17.22 -13.34
CA VAL A 361 -1.30 -17.22 -14.72
C VAL A 361 0.20 -17.09 -14.71
N ASP A 362 0.90 -18.11 -15.21
CA ASP A 362 2.34 -18.05 -15.46
C ASP A 362 2.59 -17.08 -16.62
N ILE A 363 2.70 -15.80 -16.27
CA ILE A 363 2.87 -14.71 -17.24
C ILE A 363 4.34 -14.41 -17.52
N ALA A 364 5.22 -14.74 -16.58
CA ALA A 364 6.65 -14.60 -16.71
C ALA A 364 7.26 -15.99 -16.94
N SER A 365 8.26 -16.07 -17.82
CA SER A 365 9.16 -17.22 -17.79
C SER A 365 9.89 -17.24 -16.44
N ASN A 366 10.58 -18.33 -16.09
CA ASN A 366 11.33 -18.45 -14.82
C ASN A 366 12.36 -17.32 -14.56
N THR A 367 12.57 -16.45 -15.56
CA THR A 367 13.39 -15.23 -15.57
C THR A 367 12.75 -13.98 -14.96
N GLY A 368 11.44 -13.98 -14.72
CA GLY A 368 10.72 -12.78 -14.31
C GLY A 368 10.57 -11.71 -15.41
N ILE A 369 10.90 -12.03 -16.68
CA ILE A 369 10.65 -11.14 -17.82
C ILE A 369 9.24 -11.35 -18.34
N VAL A 370 8.51 -10.25 -18.50
CA VAL A 370 7.16 -10.23 -19.05
C VAL A 370 7.12 -9.24 -20.21
N SER A 371 6.62 -9.68 -21.36
CA SER A 371 6.40 -8.79 -22.48
C SER A 371 5.10 -8.00 -22.32
N VAL A 372 5.07 -6.76 -22.82
CA VAL A 372 3.86 -5.93 -22.75
C VAL A 372 2.71 -6.58 -23.52
N SER A 373 2.96 -7.30 -24.62
CA SER A 373 1.89 -7.98 -25.35
C SER A 373 1.24 -9.11 -24.53
N ARG A 374 2.03 -9.86 -23.74
CA ARG A 374 1.53 -10.87 -22.80
C ARG A 374 0.70 -10.21 -21.70
N LEU A 375 1.19 -9.10 -21.15
CA LEU A 375 0.47 -8.33 -20.13
C LEU A 375 -0.89 -7.82 -20.66
N THR A 376 -0.92 -7.27 -21.87
CA THR A 376 -2.15 -6.79 -22.52
C THR A 376 -3.14 -7.93 -22.82
N ARG A 377 -2.65 -9.13 -23.18
CA ARG A 377 -3.50 -10.32 -23.37
C ARG A 377 -4.12 -10.80 -22.06
N LEU A 378 -3.36 -10.73 -20.96
CA LEU A 378 -3.86 -11.11 -19.64
C LEU A 378 -4.89 -10.10 -19.10
N PHE A 379 -4.67 -8.82 -19.40
CA PHE A 379 -5.46 -7.72 -18.87
C PHE A 379 -6.09 -6.85 -19.99
N PRO A 380 -6.90 -7.42 -20.90
CA PRO A 380 -7.36 -6.74 -22.12
C PRO A 380 -8.31 -5.56 -21.85
N LYS A 381 -8.87 -5.48 -20.63
CA LYS A 381 -9.76 -4.41 -20.18
C LYS A 381 -9.00 -3.10 -19.89
N TYR A 382 -7.70 -3.16 -19.66
CA TYR A 382 -6.91 -2.04 -19.18
C TYR A 382 -5.98 -1.51 -20.27
N ASP A 383 -5.77 -0.19 -20.26
CA ASP A 383 -4.77 0.44 -21.13
C ASP A 383 -3.36 -0.02 -20.71
N PRO A 384 -2.50 -0.45 -21.66
CA PRO A 384 -1.19 -1.01 -21.33
C PRO A 384 -0.25 0.00 -20.70
N ASP A 385 -0.26 1.25 -21.15
CA ASP A 385 0.60 2.31 -20.59
C ASP A 385 0.20 2.63 -19.15
N MET A 386 -1.12 2.60 -18.87
CA MET A 386 -1.65 2.75 -17.52
C MET A 386 -1.18 1.62 -16.60
N LEU A 387 -1.26 0.35 -17.06
CA LEU A 387 -0.78 -0.79 -16.29
C LEU A 387 0.72 -0.70 -16.00
N ILE A 388 1.52 -0.31 -16.99
CA ILE A 388 2.97 -0.10 -16.83
C ILE A 388 3.23 0.99 -15.79
N CYS A 389 2.52 2.12 -15.87
CA CYS A 389 2.63 3.21 -14.89
C CYS A 389 2.25 2.73 -13.48
N PHE A 390 1.16 1.97 -13.35
CA PHE A 390 0.72 1.39 -12.08
C PHE A 390 1.80 0.48 -11.47
N LEU A 391 2.33 -0.48 -12.24
CA LEU A 391 3.31 -1.46 -11.74
C LEU A 391 4.66 -0.81 -11.43
N LYS A 392 5.09 0.20 -12.21
CA LYS A 392 6.30 1.00 -11.94
C LYS A 392 6.14 1.86 -10.69
N ASN A 393 4.99 2.52 -10.51
CA ASN A 393 4.71 3.33 -9.31
C ASN A 393 4.67 2.49 -8.02
N MET A 394 4.43 1.18 -8.13
CA MET A 394 4.50 0.22 -7.03
C MET A 394 5.91 -0.36 -6.83
N GLU A 395 6.89 0.03 -7.66
CA GLU A 395 8.25 -0.53 -7.71
C GLU A 395 8.26 -2.06 -7.84
N LEU A 396 7.30 -2.63 -8.56
CA LEU A 396 7.20 -4.09 -8.78
C LEU A 396 7.98 -4.56 -10.01
N CYS A 397 8.15 -3.67 -10.99
CA CYS A 397 8.90 -3.94 -12.21
C CYS A 397 9.70 -2.74 -12.68
N GLN A 398 10.65 -3.02 -13.57
CA GLN A 398 11.39 -2.03 -14.33
C GLN A 398 11.18 -2.25 -15.82
N GLN A 399 10.92 -1.15 -16.53
CA GLN A 399 10.86 -1.16 -18.00
C GLN A 399 12.26 -1.25 -18.59
N MET A 400 12.43 -2.14 -19.55
CA MET A 400 13.69 -2.41 -20.22
C MET A 400 13.74 -1.64 -21.54
N ASN A 401 14.62 -0.65 -21.61
CA ASN A 401 14.73 0.22 -22.80
C ASN A 401 15.88 -0.20 -23.73
N ASP A 402 16.82 -1.02 -23.26
CA ASP A 402 18.02 -1.43 -24.01
C ASP A 402 18.10 -2.98 -24.13
N PRO A 403 18.14 -3.53 -25.35
CA PRO A 403 18.38 -4.96 -25.59
C PRO A 403 19.72 -5.48 -25.05
N SER A 404 20.70 -4.61 -24.79
CA SER A 404 21.99 -4.97 -24.20
C SER A 404 21.85 -5.66 -22.85
N PHE A 405 20.84 -5.29 -22.04
CA PHE A 405 20.60 -5.88 -20.74
C PHE A 405 20.34 -7.38 -20.82
N LEU A 406 19.53 -7.82 -21.79
CA LEU A 406 19.25 -9.24 -21.98
C LEU A 406 20.51 -10.00 -22.36
N ARG A 407 21.37 -9.41 -23.21
CA ARG A 407 22.65 -10.02 -23.61
C ARG A 407 23.66 -10.09 -22.48
N MET A 408 23.66 -9.08 -21.61
CA MET A 408 24.53 -9.01 -20.43
C MET A 408 24.02 -9.89 -19.29
N THR A 409 22.78 -10.34 -19.36
CA THR A 409 22.17 -11.23 -18.38
C THR A 409 21.99 -12.66 -18.89
N ASN A 410 21.84 -13.64 -17.99
CA ASN A 410 21.44 -15.00 -18.39
C ASN A 410 19.97 -15.10 -18.81
N LEU A 411 19.24 -13.99 -18.83
CA LEU A 411 17.79 -13.98 -19.02
C LEU A 411 17.40 -14.14 -20.51
N HIS A 412 18.31 -13.88 -21.45
CA HIS A 412 18.06 -14.09 -22.89
C HIS A 412 17.96 -15.57 -23.29
N GLN A 413 18.76 -16.46 -22.70
CA GLN A 413 18.68 -17.91 -22.99
C GLN A 413 17.37 -18.51 -22.47
N LEU A 414 16.87 -18.01 -21.33
CA LEU A 414 15.68 -18.51 -20.65
C LEU A 414 14.35 -17.85 -21.11
N ALA A 415 14.43 -16.75 -21.87
CA ALA A 415 13.26 -16.10 -22.47
C ALA A 415 12.93 -16.64 -23.87
N VAL A 416 13.91 -17.21 -24.59
CA VAL A 416 13.76 -17.70 -25.97
C VAL A 416 13.29 -19.16 -26.05
N GLU A 417 13.53 -19.97 -25.01
CA GLU A 417 13.11 -21.39 -24.99
C GLU A 417 11.59 -21.61 -25.05
N GLU A 418 10.75 -20.57 -24.86
CA GLU A 418 9.29 -20.66 -24.98
C GLU A 418 8.71 -20.03 -26.27
N GLU A 419 9.53 -19.44 -27.15
CA GLU A 419 9.07 -18.88 -28.44
C GLU A 419 9.18 -19.87 -29.62
N GLU A 420 9.60 -21.12 -29.40
CA GLU A 420 9.72 -22.14 -30.45
C GLU A 420 8.39 -22.75 -30.95
N GLU A 421 7.23 -22.21 -30.56
CA GLU A 421 5.98 -22.40 -31.31
C GLU A 421 5.61 -21.14 -32.10
N GLY A 422 6.48 -20.78 -33.05
CA GLY A 422 6.14 -19.94 -34.20
C GLY A 422 6.02 -18.44 -33.92
N GLY A 423 7.13 -17.75 -33.69
CA GLY A 423 7.17 -16.29 -33.70
C GLY A 423 8.55 -15.77 -34.09
N THR A 424 8.64 -15.07 -35.21
CA THR A 424 9.79 -14.23 -35.57
C THR A 424 10.07 -13.22 -34.45
N GLU A 425 11.32 -13.12 -33.98
CA GLU A 425 11.80 -12.04 -33.09
C GLU A 425 11.20 -10.70 -33.54
N ARG A 426 10.17 -10.21 -32.83
CA ARG A 426 9.61 -8.90 -33.09
C ARG A 426 10.56 -7.86 -32.52
N ARG A 427 11.54 -7.43 -33.32
CA ARG A 427 12.35 -6.23 -33.05
C ARG A 427 11.44 -5.10 -32.59
N GLY A 428 11.55 -4.69 -31.33
CA GLY A 428 10.83 -3.54 -30.76
C GLY A 428 9.72 -3.86 -29.76
N GLU A 429 9.54 -5.12 -29.31
CA GLU A 429 8.61 -5.41 -28.22
C GLU A 429 9.12 -4.85 -26.88
N MET A 430 8.24 -4.15 -26.15
CA MET A 430 8.56 -3.59 -24.84
C MET A 430 8.54 -4.71 -23.77
N LEU A 431 9.59 -4.77 -22.97
CA LEU A 431 9.78 -5.78 -21.93
C LEU A 431 9.83 -5.16 -20.54
N LEU A 432 9.28 -5.89 -19.57
CA LEU A 432 9.26 -5.54 -18.16
C LEU A 432 9.96 -6.64 -17.36
N PHE A 433 10.84 -6.24 -16.45
CA PHE A 433 11.51 -7.16 -15.53
C PHE A 433 10.87 -7.09 -14.14
N PHE A 434 10.39 -8.24 -13.66
CA PHE A 434 9.77 -8.43 -12.34
C PHE A 434 10.62 -9.38 -11.49
N PRO A 435 11.49 -8.87 -10.58
CA PRO A 435 12.32 -9.74 -9.76
C PRO A 435 11.53 -10.66 -8.84
N CYS A 436 10.33 -10.25 -8.44
CA CYS A 436 9.45 -11.06 -7.61
C CYS A 436 8.84 -12.27 -8.35
N LEU A 437 8.94 -12.32 -9.67
CA LEU A 437 8.54 -13.47 -10.50
C LEU A 437 9.73 -14.36 -10.88
N LEU A 438 10.94 -14.09 -10.38
CA LEU A 438 12.08 -14.98 -10.55
C LEU A 438 11.85 -16.28 -9.77
N SER A 439 11.81 -17.40 -10.48
CA SER A 439 11.66 -18.74 -9.90
C SER A 439 12.86 -19.66 -10.18
N THR A 440 13.82 -19.21 -10.99
CA THR A 440 15.04 -19.96 -11.31
C THR A 440 15.86 -20.33 -10.09
N ASP A 441 16.40 -21.54 -10.08
CA ASP A 441 17.35 -22.01 -9.08
C ASP A 441 18.75 -21.40 -9.30
N ARG A 442 19.57 -21.46 -8.25
CA ARG A 442 20.96 -21.02 -8.32
C ARG A 442 21.73 -21.85 -9.37
N PRO A 443 22.46 -21.24 -10.31
CA PRO A 443 23.23 -21.97 -11.31
C PRO A 443 24.35 -22.84 -10.69
N ASP A 444 24.52 -24.08 -11.19
CA ASP A 444 25.54 -25.03 -10.72
C ASP A 444 26.99 -24.53 -10.90
N GLU A 445 27.23 -23.69 -11.89
CA GLU A 445 28.53 -23.04 -12.11
C GLU A 445 28.93 -22.13 -10.93
N MET A 446 27.95 -21.64 -10.17
CA MET A 446 28.13 -20.72 -9.05
C MET A 446 28.22 -21.42 -7.68
N THR A 447 27.88 -22.72 -7.59
CA THR A 447 28.02 -23.50 -6.34
C THR A 447 29.46 -23.98 -6.12
N SER A 448 30.29 -24.00 -7.17
CA SER A 448 31.69 -24.46 -7.13
C SER A 448 32.73 -23.34 -6.90
N GLN A 449 32.33 -22.07 -6.96
CA GLN A 449 33.25 -20.94 -6.75
C GLN A 449 33.57 -20.75 -5.26
N VAL A 450 34.82 -20.98 -4.87
CA VAL A 450 35.33 -20.70 -3.53
C VAL A 450 35.64 -19.20 -3.41
N TYR A 451 34.72 -18.44 -2.82
CA TYR A 451 34.96 -17.04 -2.48
C TYR A 451 36.02 -16.97 -1.37
N GLN A 452 37.13 -16.27 -1.61
CA GLN A 452 38.23 -16.15 -0.63
C GLN A 452 37.88 -15.23 0.55
N PHE A 453 36.95 -14.29 0.36
CA PHE A 453 36.47 -13.37 1.38
C PHE A 453 35.06 -12.90 1.03
N GLY A 454 34.25 -12.59 2.04
CA GLY A 454 32.88 -12.13 1.90
C GLY A 454 32.40 -11.36 3.11
N TRP A 455 31.37 -10.56 2.90
CA TRP A 455 30.65 -9.82 3.93
C TRP A 455 29.30 -10.51 4.15
N CYS A 456 28.82 -10.55 5.39
CA CYS A 456 27.50 -11.08 5.69
C CYS A 456 26.73 -9.99 6.43
N LEU A 457 25.70 -9.48 5.78
CA LEU A 457 24.72 -8.63 6.44
C LEU A 457 23.80 -9.53 7.27
N GLN A 458 23.99 -9.49 8.58
CA GLN A 458 23.16 -10.25 9.50
C GLN A 458 22.32 -9.32 10.36
N CYS A 459 21.03 -9.65 10.48
CA CYS A 459 20.17 -9.04 11.47
C CYS A 459 20.72 -9.35 12.88
N THR A 460 20.90 -8.32 13.71
CA THR A 460 21.45 -8.49 15.07
C THR A 460 20.55 -9.32 15.99
N SER A 461 19.26 -9.40 15.69
CA SER A 461 18.26 -10.18 16.42
C SER A 461 17.93 -11.47 15.67
N LYS A 462 17.91 -12.60 16.40
CA LYS A 462 17.60 -13.95 15.88
C LYS A 462 16.23 -14.06 15.18
N HIS A 463 15.33 -13.13 15.45
CA HIS A 463 13.96 -13.16 14.93
C HIS A 463 13.64 -12.03 13.93
N HIS A 464 14.62 -11.18 13.61
CA HIS A 464 14.50 -10.22 12.52
C HIS A 464 14.94 -10.90 11.21
N PHE A 465 14.36 -10.48 10.10
CA PHE A 465 14.65 -11.02 8.78
C PHE A 465 14.65 -9.91 7.74
N PHE A 466 15.37 -10.10 6.62
CA PHE A 466 15.26 -9.23 5.45
C PHE A 466 13.99 -9.58 4.66
N PRO A 467 13.00 -8.68 4.55
CA PRO A 467 11.83 -8.95 3.72
C PRO A 467 12.23 -9.13 2.24
N PRO A 468 11.64 -10.09 1.50
CA PRO A 468 11.99 -10.36 0.10
C PRO A 468 11.95 -9.12 -0.80
N ARG A 469 11.06 -8.15 -0.51
CA ARG A 469 10.99 -6.89 -1.24
C ARG A 469 12.29 -6.11 -1.24
N TYR A 470 13.06 -6.11 -0.15
CA TYR A 470 14.34 -5.41 -0.11
C TYR A 470 15.29 -5.95 -1.15
N PHE A 471 15.37 -7.27 -1.27
CA PHE A 471 16.18 -7.91 -2.28
C PHE A 471 15.64 -7.64 -3.69
N HIS A 472 14.32 -7.69 -3.90
CA HIS A 472 13.74 -7.38 -5.21
C HIS A 472 14.02 -5.94 -5.66
N VAL A 473 13.84 -4.95 -4.78
CA VAL A 473 14.13 -3.54 -5.09
C VAL A 473 15.64 -3.32 -5.28
N LEU A 474 16.47 -3.95 -4.45
CA LEU A 474 17.93 -3.93 -4.62
C LEU A 474 18.32 -4.53 -5.97
N SER A 475 17.71 -5.64 -6.35
CA SER A 475 17.92 -6.32 -7.63
C SER A 475 17.48 -5.44 -8.79
N LEU A 476 16.31 -4.78 -8.73
CA LEU A 476 15.88 -3.79 -9.73
C LEU A 476 16.93 -2.69 -9.91
N ARG A 477 17.40 -2.10 -8.81
CA ARG A 477 18.34 -0.97 -8.83
C ARG A 477 19.73 -1.37 -9.31
N LEU A 478 20.22 -2.54 -8.90
CA LEU A 478 21.54 -3.04 -9.27
C LEU A 478 21.56 -3.60 -10.68
N ALA A 479 20.50 -4.29 -11.11
CA ALA A 479 20.27 -4.69 -12.49
C ALA A 479 20.49 -3.49 -13.41
N TYR A 480 19.80 -2.38 -13.17
CA TYR A 480 19.92 -1.19 -14.02
C TYR A 480 21.29 -0.49 -13.88
N LYS A 481 21.75 -0.22 -12.65
CA LYS A 481 23.00 0.54 -12.44
C LYS A 481 24.25 -0.19 -12.94
N MET A 482 24.30 -1.52 -12.79
CA MET A 482 25.51 -2.31 -13.06
C MET A 482 25.52 -2.91 -14.47
N ALA A 483 24.35 -3.10 -15.10
CA ALA A 483 24.25 -3.55 -16.48
C ALA A 483 24.42 -2.43 -17.52
N ILE A 484 24.26 -1.15 -17.15
CA ILE A 484 24.50 -0.06 -18.10
C ILE A 484 26.02 0.14 -18.28
N PRO A 485 26.54 0.11 -19.53
CA PRO A 485 27.92 0.49 -19.81
C PRO A 485 28.15 1.93 -19.36
N GLN A 486 29.17 2.18 -18.53
CA GLN A 486 29.62 3.56 -18.32
C GLN A 486 30.42 4.03 -19.53
N GLU A 487 30.38 5.33 -19.81
CA GLU A 487 31.13 5.98 -20.90
C GLU A 487 32.59 5.48 -20.88
N ASP A 488 33.01 4.83 -21.98
CA ASP A 488 34.31 4.19 -22.29
C ASP A 488 34.32 2.66 -22.54
N ASP A 489 33.17 1.97 -22.53
CA ASP A 489 32.86 0.73 -23.29
C ASP A 489 33.97 -0.34 -23.46
N LYS A 490 34.78 -0.58 -22.41
CA LYS A 490 35.85 -1.61 -22.39
C LYS A 490 35.65 -2.73 -21.36
N LEU A 491 34.57 -2.69 -20.58
CA LEU A 491 34.31 -3.65 -19.52
C LEU A 491 33.14 -4.58 -19.91
N ASN A 492 33.44 -5.82 -20.30
CA ASN A 492 32.42 -6.86 -20.48
C ASN A 492 31.81 -7.22 -19.11
N ARG A 493 30.66 -6.65 -18.78
CA ARG A 493 29.94 -6.97 -17.55
C ARG A 493 28.90 -8.07 -17.79
N TYR A 494 28.87 -9.07 -16.92
CA TYR A 494 27.91 -10.19 -16.94
C TYR A 494 27.14 -10.24 -15.64
N CYS A 495 25.81 -10.40 -15.67
CA CYS A 495 24.97 -10.51 -14.50
C CYS A 495 24.05 -11.73 -14.58
N LYS A 496 24.08 -12.63 -13.59
CA LYS A 496 23.18 -13.80 -13.51
C LYS A 496 22.21 -13.63 -12.35
N PHE A 497 20.92 -13.80 -12.60
CA PHE A 497 19.86 -13.75 -11.58
C PHE A 497 19.28 -15.14 -11.29
N TRP A 498 18.81 -15.35 -10.06
CA TRP A 498 17.97 -16.46 -9.61
C TRP A 498 17.04 -15.99 -8.49
N LYS A 499 16.14 -16.86 -8.02
CA LYS A 499 15.08 -16.52 -7.04
C LYS A 499 15.56 -15.77 -5.80
N ASN A 500 16.71 -16.15 -5.26
CA ASN A 500 17.22 -15.62 -3.98
C ASN A 500 18.54 -14.84 -4.12
N GLY A 501 19.03 -14.60 -5.33
CA GLY A 501 20.34 -13.98 -5.49
C GLY A 501 20.64 -13.50 -6.90
N PHE A 502 21.70 -12.73 -7.00
CA PHE A 502 22.30 -12.40 -8.26
C PHE A 502 23.82 -12.35 -8.13
N TYR A 503 24.51 -12.59 -9.24
CA TYR A 503 25.94 -12.49 -9.36
C TYR A 503 26.28 -11.55 -10.50
N TRP A 504 27.24 -10.66 -10.30
CA TRP A 504 27.78 -9.85 -11.38
C TRP A 504 29.29 -9.96 -11.46
N SER A 505 29.84 -9.81 -12.67
CA SER A 505 31.29 -9.77 -12.91
C SER A 505 31.64 -8.77 -14.00
N ASN A 506 32.85 -8.21 -13.96
CA ASN A 506 33.31 -7.19 -14.92
C ASN A 506 34.29 -7.72 -16.00
N GLY A 507 34.37 -9.04 -16.19
CA GLY A 507 35.24 -9.65 -17.20
C GLY A 507 36.75 -9.64 -16.87
N HIS A 508 37.18 -8.88 -15.85
CA HIS A 508 38.56 -8.81 -15.37
C HIS A 508 38.82 -9.63 -14.10
N GLY A 509 37.94 -10.59 -13.81
CA GLY A 509 38.05 -11.47 -12.65
C GLY A 509 37.53 -10.88 -11.33
N VAL A 510 36.92 -9.69 -11.35
CA VAL A 510 36.18 -9.17 -10.20
C VAL A 510 34.72 -9.55 -10.35
N GLY A 511 34.18 -10.21 -9.33
CA GLY A 511 32.77 -10.55 -9.23
C GLY A 511 32.22 -10.31 -7.83
N SER A 512 30.93 -10.04 -7.75
CA SER A 512 30.20 -10.01 -6.48
C SER A 512 28.91 -10.81 -6.59
N LEU A 513 28.68 -11.61 -5.56
CA LEU A 513 27.50 -12.41 -5.30
C LEU A 513 26.70 -11.74 -4.18
N VAL A 514 25.42 -11.52 -4.44
CA VAL A 514 24.46 -11.07 -3.43
C VAL A 514 23.36 -12.10 -3.35
N GLU A 515 23.14 -12.67 -2.18
CA GLU A 515 22.20 -13.76 -2.00
C GLU A 515 21.53 -13.69 -0.62
N ILE A 516 20.22 -13.93 -0.60
CA ILE A 516 19.51 -14.24 0.64
C ILE A 516 19.74 -15.72 0.93
N VAL A 517 20.42 -16.00 2.04
CA VAL A 517 20.62 -17.37 2.52
C VAL A 517 19.48 -17.74 3.46
N ASP A 518 18.89 -18.91 3.22
CA ASP A 518 17.56 -19.32 3.70
C ASP A 518 17.38 -19.44 5.24
N GLU A 519 16.10 -19.58 5.64
CA GLU A 519 15.42 -19.63 6.96
C GLU A 519 15.72 -18.51 7.97
N SER A 520 16.96 -18.04 7.99
CA SER A 520 17.42 -16.92 8.78
C SER A 520 17.27 -15.58 8.06
N HIS A 521 17.00 -15.62 6.74
CA HIS A 521 16.88 -14.47 5.86
C HIS A 521 17.99 -13.45 6.11
N ASN A 522 19.23 -13.93 6.14
CA ASN A 522 20.42 -13.09 6.20
C ASN A 522 20.87 -12.76 4.77
N LEU A 523 21.31 -11.53 4.54
CA LEU A 523 21.79 -11.10 3.24
C LEU A 523 23.30 -11.34 3.18
N SER A 524 23.74 -12.34 2.45
CA SER A 524 25.15 -12.61 2.22
C SER A 524 25.65 -11.82 1.01
N LEU A 525 26.73 -11.07 1.20
CA LEU A 525 27.39 -10.22 0.20
C LEU A 525 28.83 -10.73 -0.01
N LEU A 526 29.02 -11.66 -0.93
CA LEU A 526 30.31 -12.30 -1.20
C LEU A 526 31.00 -11.62 -2.37
N GLY A 527 32.17 -10.99 -2.20
CA GLY A 527 32.84 -10.28 -3.31
C GLY A 527 34.01 -9.36 -2.94
N GLY A 528 34.64 -8.83 -4.00
CA GLY A 528 35.85 -7.99 -4.02
C GLY A 528 35.73 -6.59 -3.40
N ARG A 529 36.79 -5.76 -3.50
CA ARG A 529 36.84 -4.37 -2.99
C ARG A 529 35.66 -3.48 -3.44
N ASP A 530 35.03 -3.79 -4.57
CA ASP A 530 33.92 -3.04 -5.18
C ASP A 530 32.57 -3.23 -4.47
N ILE A 531 32.48 -4.19 -3.53
CA ILE A 531 31.31 -4.31 -2.63
C ILE A 531 31.10 -3.02 -1.84
N LYS A 532 32.15 -2.22 -1.60
CA LYS A 532 32.03 -0.94 -0.92
C LYS A 532 31.14 0.06 -1.67
N GLU A 533 31.14 0.05 -3.01
CA GLU A 533 30.23 0.88 -3.82
C GLU A 533 28.79 0.36 -3.82
N VAL A 534 28.60 -0.96 -3.67
CA VAL A 534 27.29 -1.60 -3.49
C VAL A 534 26.74 -1.32 -2.09
N ILE A 535 27.60 -1.31 -1.06
CA ILE A 535 27.28 -0.94 0.32
C ILE A 535 27.07 0.59 0.45
N GLU A 536 27.79 1.41 -0.34
CA GLU A 536 27.61 2.86 -0.45
C GLU A 536 26.30 3.27 -1.11
N ILE A 537 25.46 2.31 -1.57
CA ILE A 537 24.02 2.49 -1.73
C ILE A 537 23.41 2.69 -0.32
N LYS A 538 23.76 3.85 0.26
CA LYS A 538 23.57 4.43 1.59
C LYS A 538 23.14 3.46 2.70
N ALA A 539 23.85 3.51 3.82
CA ALA A 539 23.36 3.07 5.13
C ALA A 539 21.93 3.58 5.46
N ASN A 540 21.46 4.67 4.84
CA ASN A 540 20.08 5.18 4.93
C ASN A 540 19.02 4.34 4.17
N VAL A 541 19.43 3.45 3.27
CA VAL A 541 18.55 2.48 2.57
C VAL A 541 18.35 1.24 3.43
N PHE A 542 19.32 0.92 4.30
CA PHE A 542 19.40 -0.34 5.02
C PHE A 542 19.08 -0.22 6.52
N ASN A 543 19.45 0.87 7.19
CA ASN A 543 19.13 1.06 8.60
C ASN A 543 17.71 1.60 8.77
N THR A 544 16.83 0.76 9.31
CA THR A 544 15.61 1.21 9.99
C THR A 544 15.87 1.22 11.49
N ASP A 545 15.18 2.06 12.27
CA ASP A 545 15.38 2.14 13.74
C ASP A 545 15.09 0.80 14.45
N VAL A 546 14.42 -0.15 13.78
CA VAL A 546 14.05 -1.47 14.31
C VAL A 546 15.01 -2.57 13.83
N THR A 547 15.61 -2.44 12.66
CA THR A 547 16.54 -3.44 12.11
C THR A 547 17.95 -2.88 12.17
N THR A 548 18.60 -2.99 13.32
CA THR A 548 20.03 -2.70 13.42
C THR A 548 20.79 -3.79 12.68
N ILE A 549 21.37 -3.41 11.55
CA ILE A 549 22.16 -4.31 10.72
C ILE A 549 23.59 -4.32 11.23
N LYS A 550 24.16 -5.53 11.39
CA LYS A 550 25.59 -5.67 11.61
C LYS A 550 26.24 -6.16 10.31
N LEU A 551 27.22 -5.39 9.86
CA LEU A 551 28.09 -5.69 8.72
C LEU A 551 29.23 -6.61 9.14
#